data_AF-A0A2V7D984-F1
#
_entry.id   AF-A0A2V7D984-F1
#
_cell.length_a   1.000
_cell.length_b   1.000
_cell.length_c   1.000
_cell.angle_alpha   90.00
_cell.angle_beta   90.00
_cell.angle_gamma   90.00
#
_symmetry.space_group_name_H-M   'P 1'
#
loop_
_entity.id
_entity.type
_entity.pdbx_description
1 polymer ?
#
loop_
_entity_poly.entity_id
_entity_poly.type
_entity_poly.pdbx_seq_one_letter_code
_entity_poly.pdbx_strand_id
1 'polypeptide(L)'
;MPLGERRQWLLREIGDGPLVLPARRLDADGIKAWQQVLARGYEGLIAKNEGSRYSGGPTTDWCKVKVRHEGRFLVGGIADVQGDFGGVLVGQRVGGELRYRGTVEWGFTGWTVTDLLVRSKLLVRATSPFADKSARHGVVWLEPRLAFEVSYAEVTQGRLRAPVVRRLVTPARRLVPYPGRRYRPKRIAHFQREIEQLRARAPRGIRRRRDGHVMGTGGTHDVGDVRRLTR
;
A
#
# COMPACT_ATOMS: atom_id res chain seq x y z
N MET A 1 30.16 -24.47 20.99
CA MET A 1 31.08 -24.25 19.87
C MET A 1 30.70 -22.98 19.09
N PRO A 2 31.64 -22.06 18.83
CA PRO A 2 31.45 -20.88 17.97
C PRO A 2 30.97 -21.23 16.55
N LEU A 3 30.36 -20.28 15.84
CA LEU A 3 29.86 -20.48 14.49
C LEU A 3 30.97 -20.84 13.48
N GLY A 4 32.13 -20.17 13.56
CA GLY A 4 33.25 -20.43 12.66
C GLY A 4 33.69 -21.89 12.71
N GLU A 5 33.89 -22.42 13.92
CA GLU A 5 34.21 -23.83 14.16
C GLU A 5 33.08 -24.75 13.68
N ARG A 6 31.83 -24.48 14.06
CA ARG A 6 30.67 -25.29 13.62
C ARG A 6 30.56 -25.41 12.11
N ARG A 7 30.86 -24.34 11.38
CA ARG A 7 30.83 -24.37 9.92
C ARG A 7 31.95 -25.25 9.35
N GLN A 8 33.15 -25.20 9.89
CA GLN A 8 34.25 -26.06 9.42
C GLN A 8 33.88 -27.54 9.56
N TRP A 9 33.31 -27.93 10.69
CA TRP A 9 32.77 -29.28 10.89
C TRP A 9 31.69 -29.61 9.86
N LEU A 10 30.68 -28.75 9.71
CA LEU A 10 29.60 -28.94 8.72
C LEU A 10 30.13 -29.16 7.30
N LEU A 11 31.12 -28.37 6.86
CA LEU A 11 31.67 -28.48 5.51
C LEU A 11 32.41 -29.80 5.30
N ARG A 12 33.11 -30.31 6.33
CA ARG A 12 33.76 -31.64 6.27
C ARG A 12 32.74 -32.76 6.15
N GLU A 13 31.64 -32.69 6.91
CA GLU A 13 30.59 -33.72 6.90
C GLU A 13 29.78 -33.72 5.59
N ILE A 14 29.50 -32.55 5.01
CA ILE A 14 28.76 -32.47 3.74
C ILE A 14 29.62 -32.95 2.56
N GLY A 15 30.92 -32.67 2.56
CA GLY A 15 31.81 -32.96 1.43
C GLY A 15 31.39 -32.25 0.14
N ASP A 16 31.77 -32.82 -1.01
CA ASP A 16 31.49 -32.27 -2.35
C ASP A 16 30.27 -32.92 -3.04
N GLY A 17 29.31 -33.41 -2.25
CA GLY A 17 28.12 -34.09 -2.77
C GLY A 17 27.20 -33.14 -3.58
N PRO A 18 26.57 -33.62 -4.68
CA PRO A 18 25.78 -32.74 -5.57
C PRO A 18 24.39 -32.37 -5.01
N LEU A 19 23.89 -33.06 -3.99
CA LEU A 19 22.51 -32.92 -3.50
C LEU A 19 22.37 -31.92 -2.35
N VAL A 20 23.38 -31.80 -1.50
CA VAL A 20 23.35 -30.94 -0.31
C VAL A 20 24.47 -29.92 -0.42
N LEU A 21 24.09 -28.66 -0.66
CA LEU A 21 25.05 -27.58 -0.79
C LEU A 21 25.02 -26.68 0.46
N PRO A 22 26.18 -26.38 1.07
CA PRO A 22 26.23 -25.43 2.17
C PRO A 22 25.84 -24.03 1.66
N ALA A 23 25.11 -23.27 2.48
CA ALA A 23 24.80 -21.89 2.16
C ALA A 23 26.09 -21.10 1.87
N ARG A 24 26.14 -20.44 0.71
CA ARG A 24 27.30 -19.68 0.23
C ARG A 24 27.64 -18.54 1.20
N ARG A 25 28.91 -18.40 1.54
CA ARG A 25 29.40 -17.18 2.20
C ARG A 25 29.57 -16.08 1.16
N LEU A 26 29.10 -14.89 1.51
CA LEU A 26 29.38 -13.67 0.76
C LEU A 26 30.71 -13.07 1.23
N ASP A 27 31.01 -11.88 0.75
CA ASP A 27 32.17 -11.10 1.23
C ASP A 27 32.14 -10.95 2.76
N ALA A 28 33.32 -10.89 3.39
CA ALA A 28 33.45 -10.63 4.81
C ALA A 28 33.08 -9.18 5.17
N ASP A 29 33.27 -8.25 4.23
CA ASP A 29 32.75 -6.89 4.31
C ASP A 29 31.24 -6.89 4.03
N GLY A 30 30.46 -6.43 5.02
CA GLY A 30 29.00 -6.44 4.93
C GLY A 30 28.43 -5.59 3.80
N ILE A 31 29.10 -4.50 3.41
CA ILE A 31 28.67 -3.62 2.31
C ILE A 31 28.94 -4.29 0.96
N LYS A 32 30.11 -4.92 0.78
CA LYS A 32 30.41 -5.71 -0.42
C LYS A 32 29.49 -6.92 -0.54
N ALA A 33 29.22 -7.60 0.58
CA ALA A 33 28.25 -8.70 0.63
C ALA A 33 26.85 -8.22 0.20
N TRP A 34 26.43 -7.04 0.66
CA TRP A 34 25.17 -6.44 0.25
C TRP A 34 25.11 -6.10 -1.24
N GLN A 35 26.19 -5.56 -1.82
CA GLN A 35 26.27 -5.35 -3.26
C GLN A 35 26.14 -6.66 -4.05
N GLN A 36 26.73 -7.75 -3.56
CA GLN A 36 26.56 -9.09 -4.15
C GLN A 36 25.12 -9.61 -4.05
N VAL A 37 24.42 -9.35 -2.93
CA VAL A 37 22.98 -9.68 -2.78
C VAL A 37 22.17 -8.98 -3.86
N LEU A 38 22.38 -7.67 -4.04
CA LEU A 38 21.66 -6.88 -5.03
C LEU A 38 21.98 -7.34 -6.47
N ALA A 39 23.26 -7.50 -6.80
CA ALA A 39 23.70 -7.88 -8.14
C ALA A 39 23.21 -9.28 -8.55
N ARG A 40 23.03 -10.19 -7.59
CA ARG A 40 22.59 -11.58 -7.84
C ARG A 40 21.09 -11.78 -7.66
N GLY A 41 20.33 -10.73 -7.31
CA GLY A 41 18.88 -10.83 -7.10
C GLY A 41 18.47 -11.70 -5.91
N TYR A 42 19.31 -11.80 -4.86
CA TYR A 42 18.96 -12.53 -3.65
C TYR A 42 17.91 -11.79 -2.80
N GLU A 43 17.06 -12.51 -2.04
CA GLU A 43 16.07 -11.90 -1.12
C GLU A 43 16.74 -11.01 -0.05
N GLY A 44 17.99 -11.32 0.30
CA GLY A 44 18.72 -10.66 1.36
C GLY A 44 19.94 -11.46 1.80
N LEU A 45 20.47 -11.10 2.97
CA LEU A 45 21.50 -11.86 3.67
C LEU A 45 21.14 -12.06 5.15
N ILE A 46 21.82 -13.02 5.77
CA ILE A 46 21.84 -13.18 7.23
C ILE A 46 23.30 -13.01 7.65
N ALA A 47 23.62 -11.89 8.30
CA ALA A 47 24.90 -11.71 8.96
C ALA A 47 24.88 -12.50 10.27
N LYS A 48 25.94 -13.26 10.54
CA LYS A 48 26.08 -14.03 11.78
C LYS A 48 27.44 -13.77 12.38
N ASN A 49 27.48 -13.54 13.69
CA ASN A 49 28.73 -13.39 14.43
C ASN A 49 29.51 -14.71 14.43
N GLU A 50 30.73 -14.72 13.89
CA GLU A 50 31.58 -15.92 13.78
C GLU A 50 31.95 -16.51 15.16
N GLY A 51 32.10 -15.65 16.16
CA GLY A 51 32.40 -16.04 17.55
C GLY A 51 31.19 -16.54 18.33
N SER A 52 29.97 -16.39 17.78
CA SER A 52 28.74 -16.72 18.53
C SER A 52 28.56 -18.22 18.71
N ARG A 53 28.19 -18.61 19.94
CA ARG A 53 27.64 -19.94 20.20
C ARG A 53 26.18 -19.97 19.74
N TYR A 54 25.69 -21.16 19.39
CA TYR A 54 24.26 -21.32 19.13
C TYR A 54 23.50 -21.28 20.45
N SER A 55 22.56 -20.35 20.56
CA SER A 55 21.52 -20.33 21.59
C SER A 55 20.17 -20.47 20.88
N GLY A 56 19.33 -21.39 21.35
CA GLY A 56 17.94 -21.42 20.89
C GLY A 56 17.20 -20.17 21.37
N GLY A 57 16.32 -19.62 20.53
CA GLY A 57 15.53 -18.42 20.86
C GLY A 57 16.03 -17.13 20.21
N PRO A 58 15.50 -15.97 20.63
CA PRO A 58 15.91 -14.66 20.10
C PRO A 58 17.39 -14.37 20.37
N THR A 59 18.11 -13.90 19.36
CA THR A 59 19.53 -13.53 19.46
C THR A 59 19.83 -12.31 18.61
N THR A 60 20.81 -11.51 19.06
CA THR A 60 21.37 -10.39 18.30
C THR A 60 22.60 -10.79 17.48
N ASP A 61 23.13 -12.00 17.69
CA ASP A 61 24.28 -12.51 16.93
C ASP A 61 23.94 -12.77 15.46
N TRP A 62 22.64 -12.82 15.12
CA TRP A 62 22.14 -13.06 13.77
C TRP A 62 21.29 -11.86 13.33
N CYS A 63 21.73 -11.16 12.30
CA CYS A 63 21.02 -10.02 11.73
C CYS A 63 20.53 -10.37 10.32
N LYS A 64 19.21 -10.36 10.12
CA LYS A 64 18.61 -10.55 8.79
C LYS A 64 18.43 -9.20 8.11
N VAL A 65 19.06 -9.04 6.96
CA VAL A 65 18.91 -7.86 6.11
C VAL A 65 18.22 -8.29 4.82
N LYS A 66 17.05 -7.71 4.53
CA LYS A 66 16.24 -8.06 3.36
C LYS A 66 16.28 -6.95 2.32
N VAL A 67 16.30 -7.33 1.05
CA VAL A 67 15.98 -6.45 -0.05
C VAL A 67 14.50 -6.05 0.10
N ARG A 68 14.25 -4.76 -0.10
CA ARG A 68 12.91 -4.18 -0.07
C ARG A 68 12.73 -3.37 -1.34
N HIS A 69 11.57 -3.51 -1.95
CA HIS A 69 11.12 -2.64 -3.02
C HIS A 69 10.36 -1.46 -2.42
N GLU A 70 10.31 -0.38 -3.17
CA GLU A 70 9.53 0.80 -2.82
C GLU A 70 8.57 1.14 -3.96
N GLY A 71 7.41 1.67 -3.61
CA GLY A 71 6.41 2.06 -4.58
C GLY A 71 5.45 3.09 -4.02
N ARG A 72 4.78 3.81 -4.91
CA ARG A 72 3.71 4.74 -4.56
C ARG A 72 2.37 4.09 -4.84
N PHE A 73 1.50 4.10 -3.84
CA PHE A 73 0.19 3.46 -3.94
C PHE A 73 -0.90 4.41 -3.48
N LEU A 74 -1.99 4.46 -4.24
CA LEU A 74 -3.17 5.27 -3.92
C LEU A 74 -3.96 4.61 -2.80
N VAL A 75 -4.47 5.42 -1.89
CA VAL A 75 -5.33 4.99 -0.80
C VAL A 75 -6.77 4.93 -1.29
N GLY A 76 -7.37 3.74 -1.28
CA GLY A 76 -8.78 3.54 -1.64
C GLY A 76 -9.69 3.32 -0.43
N GLY A 77 -9.13 3.09 0.75
CA GLY A 77 -9.91 2.96 1.98
C GLY A 77 -9.07 2.92 3.23
N ILE A 78 -9.72 3.08 4.37
CA ILE A 78 -9.13 2.96 5.70
C ILE A 78 -9.82 1.77 6.40
N ALA A 79 -9.02 0.83 6.90
CA ALA A 79 -9.53 -0.31 7.65
C ALA A 79 -9.94 0.14 9.05
N ASP A 80 -11.17 -0.22 9.43
CA ASP A 80 -11.80 0.05 10.71
C ASP A 80 -11.92 -1.25 11.51
N VAL A 81 -11.16 -1.31 12.61
CA VAL A 81 -11.17 -2.44 13.53
C VAL A 81 -11.81 -1.95 14.83
N GLN A 82 -13.11 -2.21 14.98
CA GLN A 82 -13.88 -1.85 16.19
C GLN A 82 -13.79 -0.35 16.56
N GLY A 83 -13.74 0.54 15.56
CA GLY A 83 -13.62 1.98 15.76
C GLY A 83 -12.18 2.48 15.89
N ASP A 84 -11.18 1.61 15.77
CA ASP A 84 -9.76 1.94 15.77
C ASP A 84 -9.11 1.77 14.39
N PHE A 85 -8.00 2.46 14.18
CA PHE A 85 -7.26 2.43 12.93
C PHE A 85 -6.58 1.07 12.71
N GLY A 86 -7.05 0.33 11.70
CA GLY A 86 -6.50 -0.97 11.32
C GLY A 86 -5.49 -0.94 10.18
N GLY A 87 -5.34 0.20 9.49
CA GLY A 87 -4.46 0.33 8.33
C GLY A 87 -5.13 0.99 7.13
N VAL A 88 -4.46 0.95 5.98
CA VAL A 88 -4.97 1.54 4.72
C VAL A 88 -5.00 0.51 3.61
N LEU A 89 -6.10 0.49 2.86
CA LEU A 89 -6.24 -0.30 1.65
C LEU A 89 -5.59 0.50 0.51
N VAL A 90 -4.60 -0.09 -0.13
CA VAL A 90 -3.83 0.56 -1.20
C VAL A 90 -4.05 -0.10 -2.55
N GLY A 91 -3.88 0.69 -3.61
CA GLY A 91 -3.94 0.21 -4.97
C GLY A 91 -3.06 0.98 -5.95
N GLN A 92 -2.98 0.44 -7.16
CA GLN A 92 -2.24 1.03 -8.26
C GLN A 92 -3.16 1.15 -9.48
N ARG A 93 -3.06 2.25 -10.22
CA ARG A 93 -3.80 2.41 -11.47
C ARG A 93 -3.19 1.52 -12.57
N VAL A 94 -4.01 0.66 -13.16
CA VAL A 94 -3.64 -0.23 -14.26
C VAL A 94 -4.82 -0.23 -15.25
N GLY A 95 -4.60 0.22 -16.49
CA GLY A 95 -5.65 0.28 -17.51
C GLY A 95 -6.82 1.20 -17.11
N GLY A 96 -6.53 2.34 -16.47
CA GLY A 96 -7.55 3.28 -15.99
C GLY A 96 -8.21 2.90 -14.66
N GLU A 97 -8.22 1.62 -14.30
CA GLU A 97 -8.84 1.13 -13.08
C GLU A 97 -7.88 1.08 -11.89
N LEU A 98 -8.39 1.20 -10.67
CA LEU A 98 -7.60 1.05 -9.45
C LEU A 98 -7.58 -0.41 -9.01
N ARG A 99 -6.45 -1.10 -9.21
CA ARG A 99 -6.28 -2.49 -8.75
C ARG A 99 -5.82 -2.52 -7.31
N TYR A 100 -6.50 -3.29 -6.49
CA TYR A 100 -6.15 -3.50 -5.09
C TYR A 100 -4.79 -4.20 -4.97
N ARG A 101 -3.92 -3.67 -4.11
CA ARG A 101 -2.56 -4.16 -3.87
C ARG A 101 -2.35 -4.69 -2.45
N GLY A 102 -3.35 -4.58 -1.57
CA GLY A 102 -3.28 -5.08 -0.19
C GLY A 102 -3.66 -4.03 0.84
N THR A 103 -3.75 -4.48 2.09
CA THR A 103 -3.85 -3.61 3.27
C THR A 103 -2.46 -3.40 3.83
N VAL A 104 -2.12 -2.16 4.12
CA VAL A 104 -0.88 -1.80 4.83
C VAL A 104 -1.25 -1.43 6.25
N GLU A 105 -0.78 -2.22 7.21
CA GLU A 105 -1.14 -2.12 8.63
C GLU A 105 0.01 -1.49 9.45
N TRP A 106 1.22 -1.51 8.91
CA TRP A 106 2.44 -1.12 9.61
C TRP A 106 3.08 0.13 9.03
N GLY A 107 3.94 0.79 9.82
CA GLY A 107 4.67 1.99 9.42
C GLY A 107 3.92 3.30 9.70
N PHE A 108 2.81 3.24 10.43
CA PHE A 108 2.05 4.41 10.84
C PHE A 108 2.50 4.94 12.19
N THR A 109 2.80 6.24 12.25
CA THR A 109 2.90 6.98 13.51
C THR A 109 1.56 7.63 13.84
N GLY A 110 1.32 7.96 15.10
CA GLY A 110 0.08 8.66 15.51
C GLY A 110 -0.14 9.98 14.73
N TRP A 111 0.95 10.68 14.38
CA TRP A 111 0.89 11.87 13.52
C TRP A 111 0.45 11.52 12.10
N THR A 112 1.00 10.46 11.51
CA THR A 112 0.65 10.02 10.15
C THR A 112 -0.81 9.59 10.06
N VAL A 113 -1.32 8.88 11.07
CA VAL A 113 -2.75 8.52 11.16
C VAL A 113 -3.61 9.77 11.25
N THR A 114 -3.25 10.72 12.13
CA THR A 114 -3.99 11.97 12.30
C THR A 114 -4.05 12.76 10.98
N ASP A 115 -2.92 12.95 10.31
CA ASP A 115 -2.81 13.68 9.05
C ASP A 115 -3.62 13.01 7.92
N LEU A 116 -3.56 11.68 7.83
CA LEU A 116 -4.39 10.90 6.92
C LEU A 116 -5.89 11.13 7.17
N LEU A 117 -6.34 10.99 8.42
CA LEU A 117 -7.74 11.12 8.78
C LEU A 117 -8.26 12.53 8.43
N VAL A 118 -7.53 13.60 8.77
CA VAL A 118 -7.90 14.98 8.39
C VAL A 118 -8.08 15.11 6.88
N ARG A 119 -7.09 14.67 6.10
CA ARG A 119 -7.08 14.82 4.64
C ARG A 119 -8.12 13.97 3.94
N SER A 120 -8.50 12.85 4.56
CA SER A 120 -9.48 11.92 4.00
C SER A 120 -10.94 12.38 4.17
N LYS A 121 -11.21 13.40 5.01
CA LYS A 121 -12.58 13.81 5.35
C LYS A 121 -13.46 14.10 4.13
N LEU A 122 -12.92 14.85 3.16
CA LEU A 122 -13.64 15.23 1.95
C LEU A 122 -13.57 14.19 0.83
N LEU A 123 -12.90 13.05 1.08
CA LEU A 123 -12.71 11.98 0.11
C LEU A 123 -13.61 10.79 0.39
N VAL A 124 -14.37 10.79 1.49
CA VAL A 124 -15.19 9.63 1.87
C VAL A 124 -16.31 9.40 0.85
N ARG A 125 -16.38 8.16 0.34
CA ARG A 125 -17.39 7.69 -0.61
C ARG A 125 -18.13 6.48 -0.07
N ALA A 126 -19.25 6.12 -0.72
CA ALA A 126 -20.12 5.02 -0.28
C ALA A 126 -19.59 3.64 -0.70
N THR A 127 -18.92 3.55 -1.84
CA THR A 127 -18.53 2.28 -2.47
C THR A 127 -17.02 2.18 -2.67
N SER A 128 -16.51 0.94 -2.72
CA SER A 128 -15.12 0.66 -3.04
C SER A 128 -14.68 1.34 -4.34
N PRO A 129 -13.51 2.01 -4.37
CA PRO A 129 -12.91 2.54 -5.59
C PRO A 129 -12.10 1.49 -6.36
N PHE A 130 -11.90 0.29 -5.79
CA PHE A 130 -11.11 -0.77 -6.42
C PHE A 130 -11.91 -1.50 -7.49
N ALA A 131 -11.21 -1.94 -8.56
CA ALA A 131 -11.78 -2.74 -9.64
C ALA A 131 -12.32 -4.09 -9.14
N ASP A 132 -11.62 -4.68 -8.16
CA ASP A 132 -12.10 -5.84 -7.42
C ASP A 132 -13.22 -5.41 -6.47
N LYS A 133 -14.45 -5.78 -6.83
CA LYS A 133 -15.69 -5.47 -6.11
C LYS A 133 -15.96 -6.43 -4.94
N SER A 134 -14.97 -7.20 -4.48
CA SER A 134 -15.12 -8.01 -3.27
C SER A 134 -15.67 -7.17 -2.10
N ALA A 135 -16.77 -7.66 -1.52
CA ALA A 135 -17.37 -7.05 -0.35
C ALA A 135 -16.37 -7.08 0.81
N ARG A 136 -16.13 -5.93 1.43
CA ARG A 136 -15.30 -5.80 2.64
C ARG A 136 -16.10 -5.03 3.68
N HIS A 137 -16.20 -5.59 4.88
CA HIS A 137 -16.78 -4.92 6.04
C HIS A 137 -15.70 -4.18 6.82
N GLY A 138 -16.09 -3.20 7.63
CA GLY A 138 -15.13 -2.43 8.44
C GLY A 138 -14.15 -1.62 7.58
N VAL A 139 -14.64 -0.97 6.52
CA VAL A 139 -13.79 -0.10 5.68
C VAL A 139 -14.48 1.24 5.44
N VAL A 140 -13.76 2.33 5.70
CA VAL A 140 -14.15 3.66 5.23
C VAL A 140 -13.57 3.87 3.84
N TRP A 141 -14.41 3.83 2.81
CA TRP A 141 -13.99 3.99 1.42
C TRP A 141 -13.65 5.43 1.08
N LEU A 142 -12.57 5.62 0.33
CA LEU A 142 -12.06 6.93 -0.06
C LEU A 142 -11.94 7.06 -1.58
N GLU A 143 -12.14 8.28 -2.07
CA GLU A 143 -11.74 8.66 -3.42
C GLU A 143 -10.20 8.60 -3.52
N PRO A 144 -9.62 7.86 -4.48
CA PRO A 144 -8.19 7.56 -4.53
C PRO A 144 -7.34 8.75 -5.00
N ARG A 145 -7.23 9.76 -4.14
CA ARG A 145 -6.44 11.00 -4.32
C ARG A 145 -5.27 11.11 -3.35
N LEU A 146 -5.28 10.33 -2.27
CA LEU A 146 -4.16 10.22 -1.34
C LEU A 146 -3.24 9.09 -1.80
N ALA A 147 -1.93 9.25 -1.60
CA ALA A 147 -0.94 8.23 -1.90
C ALA A 147 0.08 8.10 -0.77
N PHE A 148 0.46 6.87 -0.45
CA PHE A 148 1.60 6.56 0.41
C PHE A 148 2.76 6.02 -0.41
N GLU A 149 3.97 6.33 0.04
CA GLU A 149 5.16 5.56 -0.31
C GLU A 149 5.20 4.37 0.63
N VAL A 150 5.30 3.17 0.05
CA VAL A 150 5.23 1.89 0.75
C VAL A 150 6.46 1.08 0.37
N SER A 151 7.15 0.58 1.39
CA SER A 151 8.20 -0.42 1.24
C SER A 151 7.59 -1.83 1.37
N TYR A 152 7.99 -2.77 0.52
CA TYR A 152 7.44 -4.13 0.50
C TYR A 152 8.51 -5.15 0.08
N ALA A 153 8.28 -6.42 0.37
CA ALA A 153 9.25 -7.49 0.06
C ALA A 153 9.20 -7.91 -1.41
N GLU A 154 7.99 -8.12 -1.95
CA GLU A 154 7.75 -8.52 -3.34
C GLU A 154 6.26 -8.33 -3.69
N VAL A 155 5.90 -8.53 -4.96
CA VAL A 155 4.50 -8.60 -5.41
C VAL A 155 4.14 -10.05 -5.71
N THR A 156 3.18 -10.61 -4.99
CA THR A 156 2.69 -11.99 -5.19
C THR A 156 1.22 -11.97 -5.54
N GLN A 157 0.83 -12.59 -6.66
CA GLN A 157 -0.56 -12.59 -7.16
C GLN A 157 -1.17 -11.18 -7.21
N GLY A 158 -0.33 -10.20 -7.57
CA GLY A 158 -0.72 -8.79 -7.65
C GLY A 158 -0.87 -8.07 -6.30
N ARG A 159 -0.52 -8.67 -5.16
CA ARG A 159 -0.56 -8.06 -3.83
C ARG A 159 0.84 -7.84 -3.25
N LEU A 160 1.01 -6.81 -2.43
CA LEU A 160 2.26 -6.52 -1.75
C LEU A 160 2.48 -7.49 -0.58
N ARG A 161 3.68 -8.07 -0.50
CA ARG A 161 4.09 -8.90 0.64
C ARG A 161 4.81 -8.06 1.68
N ALA A 162 4.40 -8.21 2.94
CA ALA A 162 4.94 -7.48 4.11
C ALA A 162 5.10 -5.96 3.88
N PRO A 163 4.04 -5.25 3.41
CA PRO A 163 4.13 -3.82 3.14
C PRO A 163 4.23 -3.01 4.43
N VAL A 164 4.99 -1.92 4.37
CA VAL A 164 5.19 -0.97 5.47
C VAL A 164 5.14 0.44 4.89
N VAL A 165 4.31 1.30 5.49
CA VAL A 165 4.27 2.71 5.12
C VAL A 165 5.59 3.39 5.46
N ARG A 166 6.06 4.22 4.53
CA ARG A 166 7.23 5.09 4.72
C ARG A 166 6.79 6.52 4.99
N ARG A 167 5.94 7.08 4.12
CA ARG A 167 5.43 8.46 4.24
C ARG A 167 4.21 8.73 3.37
N LEU A 168 3.39 9.68 3.79
CA LEU A 168 2.32 10.23 2.94
C LEU A 168 2.94 11.12 1.86
N VAL A 169 2.60 10.87 0.59
CA VAL A 169 3.19 11.55 -0.57
C VAL A 169 2.35 12.71 -1.04
N THR A 170 1.02 12.62 -0.95
CA THR A 170 0.13 13.71 -1.40
C THR A 170 0.35 14.95 -0.54
N PRO A 171 0.71 16.12 -1.10
CA PRO A 171 0.98 17.33 -0.32
C PRO A 171 -0.30 17.95 0.26
N ALA A 172 -0.19 18.58 1.43
CA ALA A 172 -1.33 19.18 2.14
C ALA A 172 -2.05 20.25 1.30
N ARG A 173 -1.29 21.07 0.55
CA ARG A 173 -1.81 22.17 -0.28
C ARG A 173 -2.71 21.74 -1.43
N ARG A 174 -2.73 20.45 -1.82
CA ARG A 174 -3.66 19.94 -2.84
C ARG A 174 -5.06 19.68 -2.30
N LEU A 175 -5.30 19.88 -1.02
CA LEU A 175 -6.59 19.69 -0.37
C LEU A 175 -6.96 20.99 0.32
N VAL A 176 -8.23 21.41 0.17
CA VAL A 176 -8.75 22.62 0.81
C VAL A 176 -8.50 22.52 2.33
N PRO A 177 -7.88 23.51 2.97
CA PRO A 177 -7.59 23.45 4.40
C PRO A 177 -8.89 23.28 5.18
N TYR A 178 -8.97 22.26 6.04
CA TYR A 178 -10.04 22.16 7.02
C TYR A 178 -9.80 23.19 8.12
N PRO A 179 -10.71 24.15 8.37
CA PRO A 179 -10.54 25.13 9.44
C PRO A 179 -10.89 24.48 10.79
N GLY A 180 -9.90 24.27 11.66
CA GLY A 180 -10.16 23.78 13.02
C GLY A 180 -8.89 23.49 13.83
N ARG A 181 -8.86 23.96 15.09
CA ARG A 181 -7.74 23.83 16.04
C ARG A 181 -7.36 22.37 16.32
N ARG A 182 -6.07 22.16 16.66
CA ARG A 182 -5.37 20.93 17.10
C ARG A 182 -6.24 19.67 17.16
N TYR A 183 -6.38 19.02 16.01
CA TYR A 183 -7.04 17.73 15.84
C TYR A 183 -6.18 16.59 16.42
N ARG A 184 -6.71 15.83 17.39
CA ARG A 184 -6.12 14.58 17.90
C ARG A 184 -7.14 13.44 17.98
N PRO A 185 -7.49 12.77 16.88
CA PRO A 185 -8.08 11.44 16.98
C PRO A 185 -7.06 10.39 16.55
N LYS A 186 -6.85 9.44 17.46
CA LYS A 186 -6.25 8.15 17.13
C LYS A 186 -7.31 7.12 16.69
N ARG A 187 -8.61 7.43 16.84
CA ARG A 187 -9.73 6.50 16.65
C ARG A 187 -10.54 6.81 15.40
N ILE A 188 -10.87 5.78 14.64
CA ILE A 188 -11.75 5.85 13.45
C ILE A 188 -13.18 6.21 13.83
N ALA A 189 -13.68 5.76 14.99
CA ALA A 189 -15.04 6.08 15.43
C ALA A 189 -15.28 7.60 15.55
N HIS A 190 -14.28 8.38 16.01
CA HIS A 190 -14.39 9.83 16.05
C HIS A 190 -14.43 10.43 14.65
N PHE A 191 -13.54 9.95 13.78
CA PHE A 191 -13.51 10.35 12.38
C PHE A 191 -14.85 10.08 11.68
N GLN A 192 -15.43 8.88 11.81
CA GLN A 192 -16.73 8.53 11.23
C GLN A 192 -17.86 9.44 11.70
N ARG A 193 -17.94 9.74 13.01
CA ARG A 193 -18.93 10.70 13.54
C ARG A 193 -18.79 12.09 12.93
N GLU A 194 -17.56 12.57 12.74
CA GLU A 194 -17.34 13.86 12.07
C GLU A 194 -17.79 13.82 10.59
N ILE A 195 -17.57 12.72 9.88
CA ILE A 195 -18.06 12.54 8.51
C ILE A 195 -19.58 12.60 8.45
N GLU A 196 -20.26 11.92 9.37
CA GLU A 196 -21.72 11.95 9.45
C GLU A 196 -22.24 13.37 9.71
N GLN A 197 -21.62 14.10 10.63
CA GLN A 197 -21.95 15.50 10.90
C GLN A 197 -21.71 16.41 9.68
N LEU A 198 -20.60 16.23 8.96
CA LEU A 198 -20.30 16.97 7.73
C LEU A 198 -21.33 16.68 6.65
N ARG A 199 -21.75 15.42 6.49
CA ARG A 199 -22.81 15.02 5.56
C ARG A 199 -24.17 15.60 5.93
N ALA A 200 -24.50 15.66 7.23
CA ALA A 200 -25.74 16.23 7.73
C ALA A 200 -25.81 17.76 7.55
N ARG A 201 -24.66 18.44 7.63
CA ARG A 201 -24.53 19.90 7.45
C ARG A 201 -24.37 20.33 5.99
N ALA A 202 -24.06 19.40 5.08
CA ALA A 202 -23.99 19.70 3.67
C ALA A 202 -25.40 20.09 3.18
N PRO A 203 -25.56 21.24 2.47
CA PRO A 203 -26.86 21.65 1.98
C PRO A 203 -27.47 20.54 1.11
N ARG A 204 -28.70 20.15 1.43
CA ARG A 204 -29.47 19.17 0.65
C ARG A 204 -29.83 19.78 -0.70
N GLY A 205 -28.94 19.68 -1.68
CA GLY A 205 -29.31 20.01 -3.06
C GLY A 205 -28.18 20.49 -3.95
N ILE A 206 -27.52 19.55 -4.61
CA ILE A 206 -27.47 19.62 -6.07
C ILE A 206 -28.07 18.29 -6.55
N ARG A 207 -29.39 18.26 -6.72
CA ARG A 207 -30.01 17.26 -7.59
C ARG A 207 -29.32 17.44 -8.94
N ARG A 208 -28.59 16.44 -9.42
CA ARG A 208 -28.29 16.36 -10.85
C ARG A 208 -29.64 16.38 -11.56
N ARG A 209 -30.02 17.52 -12.16
CA ARG A 209 -31.06 17.52 -13.19
C ARG A 209 -30.55 16.63 -14.30
N ARG A 210 -31.13 15.44 -14.45
CA ARG A 210 -31.19 14.78 -15.75
C ARG A 210 -32.32 15.51 -16.47
N ASP A 211 -31.96 16.57 -17.18
CA ASP A 211 -32.84 17.08 -18.23
C ASP A 211 -32.78 16.03 -19.35
N GLY A 212 -33.92 15.40 -19.59
CA GLY A 212 -34.05 14.28 -20.50
C GLY A 212 -35.52 13.96 -20.74
N HIS A 213 -36.31 14.98 -21.05
CA HIS A 213 -37.61 14.80 -21.69
C HIS A 213 -37.98 16.06 -22.49
N VAL A 214 -37.86 15.97 -23.82
CA VAL A 214 -38.64 16.75 -24.76
C VAL A 214 -39.23 15.74 -25.75
N MET A 215 -40.52 15.45 -25.58
CA MET A 215 -41.45 15.07 -26.65
C MET A 215 -42.13 16.39 -27.06
N GLY A 216 -42.38 16.78 -28.31
CA GLY A 216 -42.26 16.17 -29.63
C GLY A 216 -42.82 17.20 -30.64
N THR A 217 -43.24 16.72 -31.81
CA THR A 217 -43.70 17.44 -33.02
C THR A 217 -42.54 18.00 -33.86
N GLY A 218 -42.41 17.75 -35.16
CA GLY A 218 -43.32 17.30 -36.20
C GLY A 218 -42.89 18.06 -37.46
N GLY A 219 -42.43 17.37 -38.50
CA GLY A 219 -41.92 18.05 -39.71
C GLY A 219 -41.13 17.12 -40.61
N THR A 220 -41.83 16.48 -41.54
CA THR A 220 -41.29 15.88 -42.76
C THR A 220 -40.57 16.94 -43.61
N HIS A 221 -39.45 16.59 -44.26
CA HIS A 221 -39.09 16.87 -45.67
C HIS A 221 -37.64 16.40 -45.96
N ASP A 222 -37.58 15.30 -46.70
CA ASP A 222 -36.80 14.98 -47.91
C ASP A 222 -35.37 15.52 -48.23
N VAL A 223 -34.63 14.60 -48.90
CA VAL A 223 -33.40 14.65 -49.74
C VAL A 223 -32.07 15.21 -49.22
N GLY A 224 -31.00 14.41 -49.36
CA GLY A 224 -29.65 14.94 -49.58
C GLY A 224 -28.48 14.01 -49.25
N ASP A 225 -28.12 13.14 -50.19
CA ASP A 225 -26.84 12.40 -50.29
C ASP A 225 -25.61 13.35 -50.27
N VAL A 226 -24.45 12.87 -49.78
CA VAL A 226 -23.08 13.02 -50.35
C VAL A 226 -21.99 12.64 -49.32
N ARG A 227 -21.43 11.44 -49.54
CA ARG A 227 -20.00 11.00 -49.51
C ARG A 227 -18.89 11.76 -48.73
N ARG A 228 -18.06 10.91 -48.09
CA ARG A 228 -16.57 10.91 -47.94
C ARG A 228 -15.86 12.06 -47.20
N LEU A 229 -14.98 11.70 -46.25
CA LEU A 229 -13.53 11.66 -46.47
C LEU A 229 -12.78 11.10 -45.24
N THR A 230 -12.07 9.99 -45.48
CA THR A 230 -10.94 9.49 -44.71
C THR A 230 -9.71 10.40 -44.89
N ARG A 231 -8.96 10.62 -43.81
CA ARG A 231 -7.49 10.54 -43.79
C ARG A 231 -7.02 10.23 -42.37
#